data_AF-A0A947R4W5-F1
#
_entry.id   AF-A0A947R4W5-F1
#
_cell.length_a   1.000
_cell.length_b   1.000
_cell.length_c   1.000
_cell.angle_alpha   90.00
_cell.angle_beta   90.00
_cell.angle_gamma   90.00
#
_symmetry.space_group_name_H-M   'P 1'
#
loop_
_entity.id
_entity.type
_entity.pdbx_description
1 polymer ?
#
loop_
_entity_poly.entity_id
_entity_poly.type
_entity_poly.pdbx_seq_one_letter_code
_entity_poly.pdbx_strand_id
1 'polypeptide(L)' 'MKKHALSSFLLLSALLVAGCGGYKAYMGLHGPSIRNTPDVHENVSLDQECLECHHPDRETDAPKPRHYKFTGCLKCHNEA' A
#
# COMPACT_ATOMS: atom_id res chain seq x y z
N MET A 1 -38.99 2.79 -16.51
CA MET A 1 -37.80 2.83 -17.38
C MET A 1 -36.69 3.75 -16.83
N LYS A 2 -36.94 5.04 -16.55
CA LYS A 2 -35.90 5.99 -16.05
C LYS A 2 -35.24 5.60 -14.71
N LYS A 3 -36.01 5.00 -13.79
CA LYS A 3 -35.54 4.61 -12.44
C LYS A 3 -34.49 3.50 -12.47
N HIS A 4 -34.68 2.51 -13.36
CA HIS A 4 -33.75 1.40 -13.53
C HIS A 4 -32.47 1.86 -14.23
N ALA A 5 -32.57 2.77 -15.21
CA ALA A 5 -31.40 3.35 -15.87
C ALA A 5 -30.50 4.13 -14.90
N LEU A 6 -31.08 4.93 -13.99
CA LEU A 6 -30.33 5.65 -12.97
C LEU A 6 -29.67 4.70 -11.96
N SER A 7 -30.40 3.66 -11.53
CA SER A 7 -29.86 2.65 -10.61
C SER A 7 -28.71 1.86 -11.24
N SER A 8 -28.82 1.47 -12.51
CA SER A 8 -27.76 0.78 -13.24
C SER A 8 -26.52 1.65 -13.43
N PHE A 9 -26.71 2.95 -13.69
CA PHE A 9 -25.61 3.91 -13.82
C PHE A 9 -24.85 4.09 -12.50
N LEU A 10 -25.57 4.21 -11.38
CA LEU A 10 -24.96 4.30 -10.05
C LEU A 10 -24.19 3.04 -9.68
N LEU A 11 -24.76 1.86 -9.97
CA LEU A 11 -24.12 0.57 -9.68
C LEU A 11 -22.82 0.39 -10.47
N LEU A 12 -22.83 0.74 -11.77
CA LEU A 12 -21.66 0.67 -12.62
C LEU A 12 -20.55 1.63 -12.17
N SER A 13 -20.95 2.84 -11.74
CA SER A 13 -20.02 3.85 -11.21
C SER A 13 -19.36 3.36 -9.91
N ALA A 14 -20.13 2.74 -9.00
CA ALA A 14 -19.61 2.18 -7.76
C ALA A 14 -18.61 1.05 -8.00
N LEU A 15 -18.87 0.18 -8.98
CA LEU A 15 -17.96 -0.91 -9.37
C LEU A 15 -16.64 -0.40 -9.94
N LEU A 16 -16.66 0.68 -10.71
CA LEU A 16 -15.44 1.30 -11.27
C LEU A 16 -14.55 1.93 -10.17
N VAL A 17 -15.14 2.58 -9.17
CA VAL A 17 -14.38 3.16 -8.05
C VAL A 17 -13.83 2.08 -7.12
N ALA A 18 -14.58 1.00 -6.90
CA ALA A 18 -14.14 -0.13 -6.07
C ALA A 18 -12.96 -0.92 -6.68
N GLY A 19 -12.82 -0.93 -8.02
CA GLY A 19 -11.72 -1.59 -8.74
C GLY A 19 -10.36 -0.87 -8.65
N CYS A 20 -10.30 0.36 -8.13
CA CYS A 20 -9.09 1.20 -8.14
C CYS A 20 -7.99 0.79 -7.15
N GLY A 21 -8.11 -0.33 -6.44
CA GLY A 21 -7.06 -0.82 -5.53
C GLY A 21 -5.74 -1.11 -6.25
N GLY A 22 -5.79 -1.67 -7.47
CA GLY A 22 -4.60 -1.91 -8.31
C GLY A 22 -4.08 -0.68 -9.05
N TYR A 23 -4.96 0.30 -9.34
CA TYR A 23 -4.60 1.51 -10.06
C TYR A 23 -3.64 2.41 -9.28
N LYS A 24 -3.70 2.39 -7.94
CA LYS A 24 -2.76 3.11 -7.07
C LYS A 24 -1.31 2.70 -7.32
N ALA A 25 -1.05 1.41 -7.48
CA ALA A 25 0.29 0.91 -7.80
C ALA A 25 0.75 1.36 -9.20
N TYR A 26 -0.17 1.49 -10.17
CA TYR A 26 0.13 1.97 -11.52
C TYR A 26 0.36 3.49 -11.59
N MET A 27 -0.26 4.26 -10.69
CA MET A 27 -0.07 5.71 -10.57
C MET A 27 1.11 6.12 -9.68
N GLY A 28 1.98 5.18 -9.29
CA GLY A 28 3.14 5.50 -8.46
C GLY A 28 2.80 5.85 -7.01
N LEU A 29 1.57 5.55 -6.53
CA LEU A 29 1.27 5.54 -5.11
C LEU A 29 1.86 4.26 -4.51
N HIS A 30 3.19 4.23 -4.41
CA HIS A 30 3.96 3.27 -3.62
C HIS A 30 3.54 3.43 -2.13
N GLY A 31 3.75 2.38 -1.32
CA GLY A 31 3.27 2.37 0.07
C GLY A 31 3.69 3.59 0.91
N PRO A 32 3.08 3.81 2.09
CA PRO A 32 3.33 5.00 2.90
C PRO A 32 4.81 5.13 3.31
N SER A 33 5.25 6.36 3.56
CA SER A 33 6.54 6.63 4.18
C SER A 33 6.55 6.24 5.66
N ILE A 34 7.69 5.75 6.17
CA ILE A 34 7.90 5.49 7.61
C ILE A 34 7.78 6.76 8.44
N ARG A 35 7.97 7.94 7.83
CA ARG A 35 7.84 9.24 8.48
C ARG A 35 6.41 9.56 8.89
N ASN A 36 5.42 8.87 8.32
CA ASN A 36 4.01 9.01 8.69
C ASN A 36 3.67 8.28 10.00
N THR A 37 4.49 7.33 10.42
CA THR A 37 4.32 6.56 11.67
C THR A 37 5.67 6.45 12.39
N PRO A 38 6.21 7.61 12.85
CA PRO A 38 7.55 7.67 13.42
C PRO A 38 7.66 6.96 14.76
N ASP A 39 6.55 6.79 15.48
CA ASP A 39 6.45 6.10 16.77
C ASP A 39 6.85 4.61 16.69
N VAL A 40 6.53 3.95 15.58
CA VAL A 40 6.87 2.54 15.35
C VAL A 40 8.10 2.33 14.45
N HIS A 41 8.68 3.41 13.91
CA HIS A 41 9.84 3.37 13.01
C HIS A 41 11.02 4.26 13.47
N GLU A 42 11.04 4.69 14.72
CA GLU A 42 11.93 5.75 15.25
C GLU A 42 13.42 5.49 15.02
N ASN A 43 13.84 4.23 14.95
CA ASN A 43 15.26 3.83 14.89
C ASN A 43 15.65 3.12 13.59
N VAL A 44 14.81 3.16 12.55
CA VAL A 44 15.13 2.48 11.29
C VAL A 44 16.04 3.36 10.44
N SER A 45 17.25 2.86 10.18
CA SER A 45 18.29 3.50 9.38
C SER A 45 18.82 2.61 8.25
N LEU A 46 18.55 1.31 8.31
CA LEU A 46 19.01 0.31 7.35
C LEU A 46 17.83 -0.51 6.81
N ASP A 47 17.88 -0.85 5.52
CA ASP A 47 16.85 -1.69 4.90
C ASP A 47 16.70 -3.07 5.57
N GLN A 48 17.77 -3.59 6.17
CA GLN A 48 17.75 -4.89 6.84
C GLN A 48 16.88 -4.86 8.11
N GLU A 49 16.83 -3.74 8.82
CA GLU A 49 15.99 -3.56 10.01
C GLU A 49 14.50 -3.62 9.64
N CYS A 50 14.14 -3.16 8.43
CA CYS A 50 12.77 -3.29 7.94
C CYS A 50 12.34 -4.76 7.85
N LEU A 51 13.26 -5.67 7.46
CA LEU A 51 12.97 -7.09 7.26
C LEU A 51 12.89 -7.90 8.56
N GLU A 52 13.28 -7.33 9.71
CA GLU A 52 13.13 -7.98 11.02
C GLU A 52 11.65 -8.16 11.38
N CYS A 53 10.83 -7.19 10.98
CA CYS A 53 9.37 -7.20 11.13
C CYS A 53 8.68 -7.50 9.80
N HIS A 54 9.03 -6.82 8.70
CA HIS A 54 8.40 -7.01 7.39
C HIS A 54 9.02 -8.16 6.59
N HIS A 55 9.25 -9.32 7.21
CA HIS A 55 9.80 -10.47 6.51
C HIS A 55 8.76 -11.06 5.53
N PRO A 56 9.12 -11.43 4.30
CA PRO A 56 8.13 -11.95 3.35
C PRO A 56 7.57 -13.34 3.71
N ASP A 57 8.41 -14.18 4.31
CA ASP A 57 8.09 -15.59 4.57
C ASP A 57 7.74 -15.89 6.03
N ARG A 58 7.82 -14.89 6.93
CA ARG A 58 7.53 -15.04 8.35
C ARG A 58 6.37 -14.13 8.72
N GLU A 59 5.42 -14.66 9.47
CA GLU A 59 4.35 -13.85 10.05
C GLU A 59 4.90 -13.04 11.24
N THR A 60 4.59 -11.76 11.24
CA THR A 60 4.81 -10.83 12.34
C THR A 60 3.57 -9.93 12.45
N ASP A 61 3.56 -9.02 13.42
CA ASP A 61 2.49 -8.03 13.53
C ASP A 61 2.57 -6.94 12.43
N ALA A 62 3.64 -6.92 11.64
CA ALA A 62 3.84 -6.00 10.55
C ALA A 62 3.37 -6.59 9.20
N PRO A 63 2.84 -5.77 8.28
CA PRO A 63 2.37 -6.26 6.99
C PRO A 63 3.53 -6.80 6.14
N LYS A 64 3.27 -7.86 5.36
CA LYS A 64 4.27 -8.39 4.44
C LYS A 64 4.66 -7.37 3.35
N PRO A 65 5.93 -7.35 2.93
CA PRO A 65 6.38 -6.47 1.86
C PRO A 65 5.73 -6.89 0.55
N ARG A 66 5.22 -5.90 -0.20
CA ARG A 66 4.63 -6.14 -1.53
C ARG A 66 5.68 -6.50 -2.59
N HIS A 67 6.89 -5.99 -2.44
CA HIS A 67 8.00 -6.26 -3.34
C HIS A 67 8.81 -7.45 -2.82
N TYR A 68 8.37 -8.66 -3.13
CA TYR A 68 9.06 -9.90 -2.73
C TYR A 68 10.51 -9.89 -3.24
N LYS A 69 11.47 -10.10 -2.32
CA LYS A 69 12.93 -10.09 -2.58
C LYS A 69 13.56 -8.74 -2.96
N PHE A 70 12.83 -7.63 -2.87
CA PHE A 70 13.42 -6.31 -3.07
C PHE A 70 14.18 -5.85 -1.82
N THR A 71 15.36 -5.27 -2.03
CA THR A 71 16.16 -4.55 -1.03
C THR A 71 16.28 -3.10 -1.48
N GLY A 72 16.27 -2.12 -0.57
CA GLY A 72 16.11 -0.70 -0.92
C GLY A 72 14.86 -0.03 -0.35
N CYS A 73 14.29 -0.53 0.75
CA CYS A 73 13.05 -0.02 1.35
C CYS A 73 13.08 1.49 1.57
N LEU A 74 14.15 1.99 2.20
CA LEU A 74 14.30 3.39 2.57
C LEU A 74 14.50 4.32 1.37
N LYS A 75 14.82 3.80 0.18
CA LYS A 75 14.92 4.62 -1.04
C LYS A 75 13.58 5.23 -1.45
N CYS A 76 12.48 4.59 -1.10
CA CYS A 76 11.14 5.02 -1.47
C CYS A 76 10.27 5.31 -0.25
N HIS A 77 10.51 4.63 0.88
CA HIS A 77 9.68 4.74 2.08
C HIS A 77 10.25 5.67 3.16
N ASN A 78 11.28 6.47 2.85
CA ASN A 78 11.84 7.47 3.77
C ASN A 78 11.64 8.91 3.29
N GLU A 79 10.77 9.13 2.31
CA GLU A 79 10.45 10.47 1.80
C GLU A 79 9.52 11.22 2.77
N ALA A 80 9.61 12.55 2.83
CA ALA A 80 8.82 13.41 3.72
C ALA A 80 7.48 13.82 3.11
#